data_AF-A0A7L7Z495-F1
#
_entry.id   AF-A0A7L7Z495-F1
#
_cell.length_a   1.000
_cell.length_b   1.000
_cell.length_c   1.000
_cell.angle_alpha   90.00
_cell.angle_beta   90.00
_cell.angle_gamma   90.00
#
_symmetry.space_group_name_H-M   'P 1'
#
loop_
_entity.id
_entity.type
_entity.pdbx_description
1 polymer ?
#
loop_
_entity_poly.entity_id
_entity_poly.type
_entity_poly.pdbx_seq_one_letter_code
_entity_poly.pdbx_strand_id
1 'polypeptide(L)'
;MPVPESTPSDLRPRRERRARSRRTTAAVIGAASVLVTAAVVGTVVVNGSGSDSPAAAADTKDWSDVAPTAGATEAPAPLPEGDTSLGQEVSTTVGMDETATFPGSIQARIASVTPTSTDGGRVGELSGDAVDVRLELVNVTGEAVPVDAVTVNVFYGADRTPATPADSDAVIRGTLEPGASATGDYVFSVPAASADAISVVVARDAGSPVVVFQ
;
A
#
# COMPACT_ATOMS: atom_id res chain seq x y z
N MET A 1 -34.86 -48.64 -47.50
CA MET A 1 -35.53 -49.18 -46.28
C MET A 1 -35.51 -48.09 -45.21
N PRO A 2 -36.43 -48.10 -44.23
CA PRO A 2 -36.76 -46.92 -43.43
C PRO A 2 -35.86 -46.67 -42.21
N VAL A 3 -35.94 -45.46 -41.67
CA VAL A 3 -35.52 -45.08 -40.31
C VAL A 3 -36.50 -45.62 -39.25
N PRO A 4 -36.05 -45.79 -38.00
CA PRO A 4 -36.26 -44.76 -36.95
C PRO A 4 -34.92 -44.35 -36.30
N GLU A 5 -34.67 -43.14 -35.78
CA GLU A 5 -35.51 -42.08 -35.19
C GLU A 5 -36.04 -42.37 -33.77
N SER A 6 -35.31 -41.94 -32.74
CA SER A 6 -35.78 -41.85 -31.34
C SER A 6 -34.87 -40.94 -30.47
N THR A 7 -35.24 -39.67 -30.42
CA THR A 7 -34.89 -38.67 -29.38
C THR A 7 -36.27 -38.22 -28.85
N PRO A 8 -36.57 -38.20 -27.53
CA PRO A 8 -35.87 -37.33 -26.61
C PRO A 8 -35.63 -37.84 -25.18
N SER A 9 -34.55 -37.36 -24.57
CA SER A 9 -34.40 -37.31 -23.10
C SER A 9 -34.82 -35.94 -22.57
N ASP A 10 -36.11 -35.62 -22.70
CA ASP A 10 -36.72 -34.59 -21.88
C ASP A 10 -36.66 -35.02 -20.41
N LEU A 11 -36.03 -34.20 -19.55
CA LEU A 11 -36.38 -34.05 -18.12
C LEU A 11 -35.53 -32.94 -17.45
N ARG A 12 -35.88 -31.69 -17.73
CA ARG A 12 -35.74 -30.57 -16.77
C ARG A 12 -37.14 -29.97 -16.53
N PRO A 13 -37.42 -29.29 -15.39
CA PRO A 13 -36.57 -29.05 -14.21
C PRO A 13 -37.19 -29.52 -12.89
N ARG A 14 -36.38 -29.82 -11.86
CA ARG A 14 -36.86 -29.82 -10.46
C ARG A 14 -36.30 -28.63 -9.69
N ARG A 15 -37.13 -27.58 -9.56
CA ARG A 15 -36.85 -26.40 -8.73
C ARG A 15 -36.99 -26.76 -7.24
N GLU A 16 -35.89 -27.05 -6.55
CA GLU A 16 -35.85 -27.13 -5.07
C GLU A 16 -36.02 -25.72 -4.45
N ARG A 17 -37.26 -25.20 -4.45
CA ARG A 17 -37.63 -24.06 -3.60
C ARG A 17 -37.71 -24.51 -2.13
N ARG A 18 -36.57 -24.56 -1.43
CA ARG A 18 -36.58 -24.68 0.04
C ARG A 18 -36.91 -23.34 0.69
N ALA A 19 -37.72 -23.37 1.75
CA ALA A 19 -38.54 -22.24 2.16
C ALA A 19 -38.07 -21.53 3.44
N ARG A 20 -38.14 -20.19 3.39
CA ARG A 20 -38.22 -19.21 4.50
C ARG A 20 -38.74 -19.78 5.83
N SER A 21 -37.87 -19.86 6.85
CA SER A 21 -38.16 -20.23 8.25
C SER A 21 -36.89 -20.00 9.09
N ARG A 22 -36.82 -19.34 10.27
CA ARG A 22 -37.74 -18.53 11.13
C ARG A 22 -37.07 -17.15 11.34
N ARG A 23 -37.73 -16.00 11.59
CA ARG A 23 -38.54 -15.58 12.75
C ARG A 23 -37.88 -15.68 14.15
N THR A 24 -37.08 -14.65 14.47
CA THR A 24 -37.15 -13.78 15.67
C THR A 24 -37.11 -14.37 17.10
N THR A 25 -35.97 -14.13 17.77
CA THR A 25 -35.77 -13.77 19.19
C THR A 25 -34.47 -12.93 19.22
N ALA A 26 -34.27 -11.77 19.88
CA ALA A 26 -34.78 -11.18 21.12
C ALA A 26 -34.39 -11.96 22.40
N ALA A 27 -33.81 -11.35 23.44
CA ALA A 27 -33.16 -10.04 23.62
C ALA A 27 -32.33 -10.06 24.93
N VAL A 28 -31.28 -9.25 25.08
CA VAL A 28 -30.55 -9.09 26.37
C VAL A 28 -30.19 -7.61 26.64
N ILE A 29 -30.96 -7.03 27.58
CA ILE A 29 -30.59 -6.13 28.69
C ILE A 29 -29.70 -4.90 28.41
N GLY A 30 -30.16 -3.75 28.91
CA GLY A 30 -29.33 -2.57 29.18
C GLY A 30 -29.56 -2.01 30.59
N ALA A 31 -28.79 -0.98 30.95
CA ALA A 31 -28.93 -0.10 32.11
C ALA A 31 -28.90 -0.72 33.54
N ALA A 32 -27.81 -0.45 34.26
CA ALA A 32 -27.75 -0.39 35.72
C ALA A 32 -27.03 0.92 36.12
N SER A 33 -27.39 1.54 37.25
CA SER A 33 -27.16 2.98 37.48
C SER A 33 -26.65 3.35 38.89
N VAL A 34 -25.96 4.49 38.97
CA VAL A 34 -25.33 5.14 40.15
C VAL A 34 -25.35 6.67 39.85
N LEU A 35 -26.05 7.63 40.49
CA LEU A 35 -26.56 7.90 41.87
C LEU A 35 -25.42 8.11 42.91
N VAL A 36 -25.24 9.21 43.67
CA VAL A 36 -25.92 10.50 44.06
C VAL A 36 -24.79 11.50 44.48
N THR A 37 -24.80 12.86 44.59
CA THR A 37 -25.73 14.03 44.62
C THR A 37 -25.57 14.95 43.38
N ALA A 38 -26.22 16.12 43.16
CA ALA A 38 -27.14 17.05 43.88
C ALA A 38 -26.55 18.24 44.69
N ALA A 39 -26.27 19.37 44.00
CA ALA A 39 -26.12 20.76 44.48
C ALA A 39 -26.03 21.70 43.24
N VAL A 40 -26.49 22.97 43.17
CA VAL A 40 -27.15 23.92 44.08
C VAL A 40 -28.34 24.58 43.35
N VAL A 41 -29.35 25.07 44.07
CA VAL A 41 -30.50 25.83 43.51
C VAL A 41 -30.07 27.28 43.18
N GLY A 42 -30.40 27.77 41.98
CA GLY A 42 -29.90 29.06 41.48
C GLY A 42 -30.74 30.29 41.85
N THR A 43 -30.30 31.44 41.32
CA THR A 43 -31.07 32.69 41.21
C THR A 43 -30.69 33.40 39.91
N VAL A 44 -31.69 33.88 39.16
CA VAL A 44 -31.48 34.83 38.06
C VAL A 44 -31.51 36.24 38.65
N VAL A 45 -30.45 37.02 38.44
CA VAL A 45 -30.41 38.45 38.71
C VAL A 45 -30.00 39.17 37.42
N VAL A 46 -30.73 40.23 37.08
CA VAL A 46 -30.59 40.98 35.83
C VAL A 46 -29.84 42.29 36.08
N ASN A 47 -29.02 42.70 35.11
CA ASN A 47 -28.30 43.98 35.00
C ASN A 47 -27.34 44.37 36.13
N GLY A 48 -26.04 44.15 35.87
CA GLY A 48 -24.94 44.95 36.41
C GLY A 48 -24.02 45.37 35.26
N SER A 49 -23.65 46.65 35.20
CA SER A 49 -22.91 47.21 34.05
C SER A 49 -21.39 47.12 34.22
N GLY A 50 -20.68 46.75 33.15
CA GLY A 50 -19.32 47.22 32.88
C GLY A 50 -18.17 46.21 32.96
N SER A 51 -17.09 46.60 32.28
CA SER A 51 -15.70 46.12 32.38
C SER A 51 -15.31 44.70 31.91
N ASP A 52 -14.45 44.72 30.88
CA ASP A 52 -13.22 43.94 30.78
C ASP A 52 -13.31 42.41 30.71
N SER A 53 -13.50 41.91 29.49
CA SER A 53 -13.01 40.58 29.11
C SER A 53 -11.47 40.56 29.18
N PRO A 54 -10.84 39.69 29.99
CA PRO A 54 -9.39 39.52 29.94
C PRO A 54 -9.01 38.89 28.60
N ALA A 55 -8.26 39.62 27.78
CA ALA A 55 -7.75 39.10 26.51
C ALA A 55 -6.79 37.93 26.80
N ALA A 56 -7.01 36.80 26.13
CA ALA A 56 -6.11 35.66 26.23
C ALA A 56 -4.77 36.04 25.58
N ALA A 57 -3.74 36.27 26.40
CA ALA A 57 -2.38 36.48 25.94
C ALA A 57 -1.89 35.21 25.26
N ALA A 58 -1.73 35.24 23.94
CA ALA A 58 -1.11 34.17 23.20
C ALA A 58 0.42 34.24 23.44
N ASP A 59 0.95 33.22 24.09
CA ASP A 59 2.38 33.04 24.36
C ASP A 59 3.12 32.66 23.06
N THR A 60 3.23 33.64 22.14
CA THR A 60 4.00 33.51 20.90
C THR A 60 5.48 33.43 21.26
N LYS A 61 6.00 32.20 21.37
CA LYS A 61 7.44 31.95 21.49
C LYS A 61 8.14 32.56 20.29
N ASP A 62 8.94 33.59 20.55
CA ASP A 62 9.84 34.14 19.55
C ASP A 62 10.98 33.15 19.32
N TRP A 63 11.11 32.69 18.08
CA TRP A 63 12.16 31.75 17.65
C TRP A 63 13.33 32.48 16.97
N SER A 64 13.31 33.81 16.90
CA SER A 64 14.30 34.62 16.18
C SER A 64 15.72 34.57 16.76
N ASP A 65 15.88 34.12 18.01
CA ASP A 65 17.15 34.17 18.76
C ASP A 65 18.04 32.92 18.57
N VAL A 66 17.62 31.93 17.76
CA VAL A 66 18.43 30.74 17.46
C VAL A 66 19.44 31.04 16.34
N ALA A 67 20.44 31.88 16.65
CA ALA A 67 21.54 32.16 15.74
C ALA A 67 22.40 30.89 15.53
N PRO A 68 22.54 30.35 14.30
CA PRO A 68 23.38 29.19 14.05
C PRO A 68 24.86 29.58 14.21
N THR A 69 25.59 28.86 15.06
CA THR A 69 27.04 29.04 15.14
C THR A 69 27.68 28.57 13.84
N ALA A 70 28.58 29.37 13.27
CA ALA A 70 29.25 29.08 12.01
C ALA A 70 30.35 28.02 12.20
N GLY A 71 29.93 26.77 12.37
CA GLY A 71 30.81 25.62 12.18
C GLY A 71 31.39 25.65 10.76
N ALA A 72 32.66 25.28 10.61
CA ALA A 72 33.32 25.33 9.32
C ALA A 72 32.68 24.32 8.36
N THR A 73 31.98 24.81 7.34
CA THR A 73 31.45 23.99 6.25
C THR A 73 32.61 23.44 5.44
N GLU A 74 33.03 22.21 5.74
CA GLU A 74 33.72 21.37 4.76
C GLU A 74 32.79 21.24 3.54
N ALA A 75 33.32 21.48 2.34
CA ALA A 75 32.51 21.45 1.13
C ALA A 75 31.91 20.05 0.96
N PRO A 76 30.58 19.90 0.73
CA PRO A 76 29.98 18.60 0.50
C PRO A 76 30.73 17.86 -0.61
N ALA A 77 31.08 16.60 -0.37
CA ALA A 77 31.57 15.74 -1.43
C ALA A 77 30.57 15.76 -2.60
N PRO A 78 31.04 15.77 -3.86
CA PRO A 78 30.12 15.75 -4.99
C PRO A 78 29.20 14.53 -4.88
N LEU A 79 27.90 14.76 -5.00
CA LEU A 79 26.90 13.70 -5.06
C LEU A 79 27.29 12.72 -6.19
N PRO A 80 27.15 11.40 -5.99
CA PRO A 80 27.36 10.45 -7.08
C PRO A 80 26.38 10.77 -8.22
N GLU A 81 26.84 10.63 -9.47
CA GLU A 81 26.03 10.90 -10.67
C GLU A 81 25.01 9.77 -10.92
N GLY A 82 23.99 9.72 -10.06
CA GLY A 82 22.84 8.81 -10.15
C GLY A 82 21.53 9.52 -10.47
N ASP A 83 20.58 8.78 -11.04
CA ASP A 83 19.24 9.28 -11.35
C ASP A 83 18.39 9.47 -10.09
N THR A 84 18.51 10.65 -9.48
CA THR A 84 17.78 11.02 -8.26
C THR A 84 16.28 11.33 -8.49
N SER A 85 15.75 11.23 -9.72
CA SER A 85 14.32 11.47 -9.98
C SER A 85 13.39 10.49 -9.24
N LEU A 86 13.91 9.31 -8.88
CA LEU A 86 13.22 8.29 -8.08
C LEU A 86 13.35 8.49 -6.55
N GLY A 87 14.06 9.52 -6.09
CA GLY A 87 14.29 9.79 -4.67
C GLY A 87 15.30 8.86 -3.97
N GLN A 88 15.88 7.90 -4.70
CA GLN A 88 16.92 6.98 -4.24
C GLN A 88 18.05 6.89 -5.29
N GLU A 89 19.24 6.45 -4.86
CA GLU A 89 20.34 6.13 -5.77
C GLU A 89 20.00 4.90 -6.64
N VAL A 90 20.17 4.98 -7.96
CA VAL A 90 19.96 3.86 -8.87
C VAL A 90 21.25 3.08 -9.05
N SER A 91 21.28 1.81 -8.62
CA SER A 91 22.44 0.94 -8.80
C SER A 91 22.57 0.38 -10.21
N THR A 92 21.44 0.12 -10.89
CA THR A 92 21.38 -0.35 -12.27
C THR A 92 19.98 -0.22 -12.83
N THR A 93 19.90 -0.09 -14.15
CA THR A 93 18.65 -0.13 -14.93
C THR A 93 18.80 -1.21 -15.99
N VAL A 94 17.81 -2.10 -16.08
CA VAL A 94 17.76 -3.23 -17.03
C VAL A 94 16.43 -3.25 -17.78
N GLY A 95 16.34 -4.02 -18.86
CA GLY A 95 15.07 -4.25 -19.55
C GLY A 95 14.08 -5.07 -18.70
N MET A 96 12.78 -4.88 -18.91
CA MET A 96 11.71 -5.55 -18.15
C MET A 96 11.87 -7.09 -18.02
N ASP A 97 12.31 -7.77 -19.09
CA ASP A 97 12.50 -9.23 -19.12
C ASP A 97 13.90 -9.70 -18.62
N GLU A 98 14.79 -8.78 -18.26
CA GLU A 98 16.18 -9.08 -17.88
C GLU A 98 16.33 -9.41 -16.38
N THR A 99 17.47 -10.01 -16.01
CA THR A 99 17.84 -10.28 -14.61
C THR A 99 18.83 -9.23 -14.11
N ALA A 100 18.42 -8.44 -13.12
CA ALA A 100 19.32 -7.55 -12.39
C ALA A 100 20.02 -8.27 -11.22
N THR A 101 21.15 -7.73 -10.77
CA THR A 101 21.83 -8.16 -9.54
C THR A 101 22.01 -6.97 -8.62
N PHE A 102 21.51 -7.05 -7.39
CA PHE A 102 21.76 -6.04 -6.35
C PHE A 102 23.22 -6.08 -5.90
N PRO A 103 23.80 -4.94 -5.46
CA PRO A 103 24.96 -4.94 -4.59
C PRO A 103 24.72 -5.88 -3.38
N GLY A 104 25.64 -6.80 -3.12
CA GLY A 104 25.44 -7.85 -2.11
C GLY A 104 24.56 -9.02 -2.55
N SER A 105 24.48 -9.30 -3.85
CA SER A 105 24.23 -10.63 -4.44
C SER A 105 22.88 -11.32 -4.13
N ILE A 106 21.78 -10.56 -4.12
CA ILE A 106 20.48 -11.07 -4.59
C ILE A 106 20.33 -10.74 -6.08
N GLN A 107 19.80 -11.68 -6.85
CA GLN A 107 19.30 -11.44 -8.21
C GLN A 107 17.80 -11.20 -8.20
N ALA A 108 17.33 -10.34 -9.11
CA ALA A 108 15.93 -9.97 -9.25
C ALA A 108 15.51 -10.00 -10.73
N ARG A 109 14.29 -10.45 -10.99
CA ARG A 109 13.68 -10.50 -12.34
C ARG A 109 12.19 -10.27 -12.25
N ILE A 110 11.60 -9.54 -13.20
CA ILE A 110 10.15 -9.51 -13.37
C ILE A 110 9.74 -10.77 -14.15
N ALA A 111 9.04 -11.69 -13.49
CA ALA A 111 8.63 -12.96 -14.08
C ALA A 111 7.36 -12.83 -14.95
N SER A 112 6.52 -11.84 -14.66
CA SER A 112 5.38 -11.43 -15.51
C SER A 112 4.83 -10.08 -15.06
N VAL A 113 4.43 -9.23 -16.02
CA VAL A 113 3.50 -8.12 -15.80
C VAL A 113 2.15 -8.50 -16.42
N THR A 114 1.07 -8.47 -15.64
CA THR A 114 -0.27 -8.90 -16.10
C THR A 114 -1.31 -7.83 -15.82
N PRO A 115 -2.04 -7.31 -16.84
CA PRO A 115 -3.18 -6.43 -16.62
C PRO A 115 -4.26 -7.10 -15.77
N THR A 116 -4.75 -6.40 -14.76
CA THR A 116 -5.73 -6.86 -13.77
C THR A 116 -6.63 -5.70 -13.33
N SER A 117 -7.48 -5.90 -12.32
CA SER A 117 -8.33 -4.86 -11.75
C SER A 117 -8.37 -4.94 -10.23
N THR A 118 -8.38 -3.79 -9.56
CA THR A 118 -8.55 -3.70 -8.10
C THR A 118 -10.02 -3.50 -7.73
N ASP A 119 -10.46 -4.17 -6.66
CA ASP A 119 -11.70 -3.87 -5.96
C ASP A 119 -11.36 -3.11 -4.66
N GLY A 120 -11.71 -1.83 -4.60
CA GLY A 120 -11.47 -0.95 -3.44
C GLY A 120 -12.32 -1.34 -2.23
N GLY A 121 -11.94 -2.43 -1.56
CA GLY A 121 -12.69 -3.03 -0.45
C GLY A 121 -12.68 -2.22 0.86
N ARG A 122 -11.72 -1.30 1.00
CA ARG A 122 -11.51 -0.50 2.22
C ARG A 122 -11.61 1.00 1.97
N VAL A 123 -11.85 1.76 3.04
CA VAL A 123 -11.90 3.22 2.99
C VAL A 123 -10.53 3.78 2.60
N GLY A 124 -10.45 4.42 1.43
CA GLY A 124 -9.22 4.96 0.86
C GLY A 124 -8.57 4.06 -0.21
N GLU A 125 -9.09 2.84 -0.42
CA GLU A 125 -8.64 1.92 -1.46
C GLU A 125 -9.34 2.25 -2.80
N LEU A 126 -8.61 2.20 -3.91
CA LEU A 126 -9.12 2.58 -5.24
C LEU A 126 -9.52 1.33 -6.06
N SER A 127 -10.75 1.31 -6.57
CA SER A 127 -11.13 0.41 -7.66
C SER A 127 -10.67 0.96 -9.01
N GLY A 128 -10.17 0.09 -9.90
CA GLY A 128 -9.87 0.47 -11.27
C GLY A 128 -8.98 -0.53 -12.01
N ASP A 129 -8.45 -0.07 -13.16
CA ASP A 129 -7.41 -0.77 -13.90
C ASP A 129 -6.12 -0.88 -13.07
N ALA A 130 -5.43 -2.02 -13.20
CA ALA A 130 -4.22 -2.30 -12.45
C ALA A 130 -3.26 -3.23 -13.22
N VAL A 131 -2.05 -3.38 -12.70
CA VAL A 131 -1.08 -4.40 -13.13
C VAL A 131 -0.66 -5.27 -11.93
N ASP A 132 -0.64 -6.58 -12.11
CA ASP A 132 0.05 -7.55 -11.25
C ASP A 132 1.50 -7.69 -11.75
N VAL A 133 2.45 -7.27 -10.93
CA VAL A 133 3.89 -7.41 -11.18
C VAL A 133 4.41 -8.57 -10.34
N ARG A 134 4.67 -9.71 -10.98
CA ARG A 134 5.28 -10.87 -10.32
C ARG A 134 6.80 -10.73 -10.32
N LEU A 135 7.35 -10.42 -9.15
CA LEU A 135 8.79 -10.38 -8.89
C LEU A 135 9.31 -11.77 -8.53
N GLU A 136 10.45 -12.16 -9.08
CA GLU A 136 11.27 -13.28 -8.61
C GLU A 136 12.57 -12.75 -8.01
N LEU A 137 12.94 -13.25 -6.83
CA LEU A 137 14.24 -13.05 -6.21
C LEU A 137 14.99 -14.37 -6.05
N VAL A 138 16.29 -14.36 -6.28
CA VAL A 138 17.20 -15.50 -6.08
C VAL A 138 18.37 -15.09 -5.20
N ASN A 139 18.62 -15.84 -4.12
CA ASN A 139 19.80 -15.66 -3.29
C ASN A 139 21.00 -16.37 -3.93
N VAL A 140 21.91 -15.61 -4.54
CA VAL A 140 23.16 -16.13 -5.14
C VAL A 140 24.37 -15.95 -4.22
N THR A 141 24.14 -15.73 -2.93
CA THR A 141 25.18 -15.71 -1.89
C THR A 141 25.43 -17.12 -1.31
N GLY A 142 26.45 -17.25 -0.45
CA GLY A 142 26.69 -18.45 0.35
C GLY A 142 26.04 -18.43 1.74
N GLU A 143 25.22 -17.42 2.06
CA GLU A 143 24.63 -17.19 3.38
C GLU A 143 23.10 -17.03 3.29
N ALA A 144 22.38 -17.16 4.41
CA ALA A 144 20.94 -16.95 4.44
C ALA A 144 20.62 -15.45 4.46
N VAL A 145 19.73 -14.99 3.56
CA VAL A 145 19.43 -13.56 3.36
C VAL A 145 17.97 -13.24 3.71
N PRO A 146 17.69 -12.32 4.65
CA PRO A 146 16.33 -11.85 4.91
C PRO A 146 15.82 -11.01 3.72
N VAL A 147 14.53 -11.15 3.41
CA VAL A 147 13.84 -10.44 2.32
C VAL A 147 12.58 -9.71 2.76
N ASP A 148 12.26 -9.70 4.05
CA ASP A 148 11.12 -8.93 4.63
C ASP A 148 11.20 -7.40 4.41
N ALA A 149 12.39 -6.86 4.11
CA ALA A 149 12.61 -5.44 3.85
C ALA A 149 12.45 -5.05 2.36
N VAL A 150 12.24 -6.03 1.46
CA VAL A 150 12.11 -5.78 0.02
C VAL A 150 10.87 -4.96 -0.26
N THR A 151 11.06 -3.85 -0.97
CA THR A 151 9.98 -2.99 -1.46
C THR A 151 9.98 -2.93 -2.98
N VAL A 152 8.77 -2.89 -3.55
CA VAL A 152 8.52 -2.70 -4.98
C VAL A 152 7.70 -1.43 -5.11
N ASN A 153 8.05 -0.59 -6.08
CA ASN A 153 7.28 0.57 -6.49
C ASN A 153 7.11 0.51 -8.01
N VAL A 154 5.96 0.95 -8.53
CA VAL A 154 5.70 1.05 -9.97
C VAL A 154 5.46 2.51 -10.32
N PHE A 155 6.02 2.96 -11.44
CA PHE A 155 5.79 4.26 -12.05
C PHE A 155 5.24 4.06 -13.46
N TYR A 156 4.44 4.97 -13.98
CA TYR A 156 3.86 4.86 -15.32
C TYR A 156 3.90 6.16 -16.13
N GLY A 157 3.97 6.02 -17.45
CA GLY A 157 4.07 7.13 -18.40
C GLY A 157 5.43 7.83 -18.40
N ALA A 158 5.62 8.73 -19.38
CA ALA A 158 6.89 9.45 -19.57
C ALA A 158 7.26 10.34 -18.38
N ASP A 159 6.27 10.88 -17.67
CA ASP A 159 6.46 11.72 -16.47
C ASP A 159 6.78 10.89 -15.20
N ARG A 160 6.91 9.55 -15.30
CA ARG A 160 7.09 8.62 -14.17
C ARG A 160 6.11 8.88 -13.04
N THR A 161 4.80 8.83 -13.34
CA THR A 161 3.76 9.02 -12.33
C THR A 161 3.76 7.82 -11.36
N PRO A 162 3.86 8.02 -10.03
CA PRO A 162 3.81 6.92 -9.08
C PRO A 162 2.46 6.18 -9.13
N ALA A 163 2.48 4.86 -9.29
CA ALA A 163 1.30 4.03 -9.19
C ALA A 163 0.88 3.83 -7.73
N THR A 164 -0.43 3.71 -7.49
CA THR A 164 -0.94 3.45 -6.13
C THR A 164 -0.88 1.94 -5.87
N PRO A 165 -0.17 1.46 -4.82
CA PRO A 165 -0.18 0.04 -4.47
C PRO A 165 -1.57 -0.39 -4.00
N ALA A 166 -1.93 -1.63 -4.33
CA ALA A 166 -3.12 -2.31 -3.85
C ALA A 166 -2.74 -3.59 -3.10
N ASP A 167 -3.70 -4.17 -2.39
CA ASP A 167 -3.46 -5.34 -1.57
C ASP A 167 -3.10 -6.59 -2.40
N SER A 168 -2.18 -7.38 -1.87
CA SER A 168 -1.81 -8.71 -2.37
C SER A 168 -1.48 -9.65 -1.21
N ASP A 169 -2.09 -10.83 -1.23
CA ASP A 169 -1.83 -11.91 -0.26
C ASP A 169 -0.48 -12.63 -0.52
N ALA A 170 0.17 -12.40 -1.66
CA ALA A 170 1.26 -13.20 -2.19
C ALA A 170 2.60 -12.45 -2.34
N VAL A 171 2.89 -11.47 -1.48
CA VAL A 171 4.18 -10.74 -1.48
C VAL A 171 5.33 -11.54 -0.86
N ILE A 172 6.57 -11.30 -1.31
CA ILE A 172 7.78 -11.98 -0.78
C ILE A 172 8.03 -11.57 0.69
N ARG A 173 8.33 -12.55 1.55
CA ARG A 173 8.65 -12.39 2.99
C ARG A 173 9.59 -13.50 3.48
N GLY A 174 10.16 -13.32 4.68
CA GLY A 174 11.02 -14.28 5.36
C GLY A 174 12.49 -14.24 4.92
N THR A 175 13.10 -15.41 4.80
CA THR A 175 14.54 -15.59 4.54
C THR A 175 14.76 -16.53 3.35
N LEU A 176 15.63 -16.15 2.43
CA LEU A 176 16.14 -17.03 1.37
C LEU A 176 17.42 -17.73 1.84
N GLU A 177 17.41 -19.05 1.89
CA GLU A 177 18.63 -19.87 2.05
C GLU A 177 19.56 -19.76 0.82
N PRO A 178 20.85 -20.14 0.92
CA PRO A 178 21.79 -20.10 -0.20
C PRO A 178 21.27 -20.87 -1.44
N GLY A 179 21.19 -20.20 -2.58
CA GLY A 179 20.65 -20.76 -3.83
C GLY A 179 19.12 -20.90 -3.89
N ALA A 180 18.38 -20.48 -2.86
CA ALA A 180 16.92 -20.48 -2.87
C ALA A 180 16.35 -19.28 -3.63
N SER A 181 15.11 -19.42 -4.12
CA SER A 181 14.34 -18.34 -4.71
C SER A 181 12.97 -18.18 -4.03
N ALA A 182 12.39 -16.99 -4.19
CA ALA A 182 11.00 -16.70 -3.85
C ALA A 182 10.38 -15.84 -4.95
N THR A 183 9.09 -16.05 -5.20
CA THR A 183 8.27 -15.23 -6.09
C THR A 183 7.20 -14.52 -5.28
N GLY A 184 6.83 -13.31 -5.68
CA GLY A 184 5.64 -12.66 -5.12
C GLY A 184 5.01 -11.65 -6.06
N ASP A 185 3.73 -11.41 -5.81
CA ASP A 185 2.81 -10.70 -6.69
C ASP A 185 2.52 -9.32 -6.10
N TYR A 186 2.80 -8.25 -6.85
CA TYR A 186 2.69 -6.88 -6.38
C TYR A 186 1.73 -6.10 -7.29
N VAL A 187 0.54 -5.78 -6.78
CA VAL A 187 -0.53 -5.16 -7.56
C VAL A 187 -0.50 -3.63 -7.41
N PHE A 188 -0.58 -2.91 -8.53
CA PHE A 188 -0.62 -1.46 -8.55
C PHE A 188 -1.72 -0.92 -9.48
N SER A 189 -2.51 0.05 -9.01
CA SER A 189 -3.45 0.79 -9.84
C SER A 189 -2.70 1.61 -10.89
N VAL A 190 -2.91 1.27 -12.17
CA VAL A 190 -2.29 1.89 -13.34
C VAL A 190 -3.37 2.00 -14.42
N PRO A 191 -3.64 3.19 -15.00
CA PRO A 191 -4.65 3.32 -16.05
C PRO A 191 -4.36 2.39 -17.24
N ALA A 192 -5.37 1.73 -17.81
CA ALA A 192 -5.14 0.76 -18.89
C ALA A 192 -4.36 1.34 -20.10
N ALA A 193 -4.50 2.64 -20.39
CA ALA A 193 -3.76 3.36 -21.42
C ALA A 193 -2.26 3.58 -21.11
N SER A 194 -1.76 3.11 -19.97
CA SER A 194 -0.36 3.23 -19.52
C SER A 194 0.22 1.90 -19.00
N ALA A 195 -0.53 0.79 -19.08
CA ALA A 195 -0.08 -0.53 -18.61
C ALA A 195 1.14 -1.05 -19.38
N ASP A 196 1.26 -0.73 -20.67
CA ASP A 196 2.41 -1.09 -21.52
C ASP A 196 3.61 -0.12 -21.36
N ALA A 197 3.50 0.88 -20.48
CA ALA A 197 4.47 1.97 -20.32
C ALA A 197 4.78 2.23 -18.84
N ILE A 198 5.21 1.16 -18.14
CA ILE A 198 5.57 1.19 -16.72
C ILE A 198 7.08 1.03 -16.49
N SER A 199 7.55 1.46 -15.32
CA SER A 199 8.87 1.16 -14.79
C SER A 199 8.72 0.58 -13.39
N VAL A 200 9.34 -0.57 -13.11
CA VAL A 200 9.33 -1.22 -11.80
C VAL A 200 10.64 -0.90 -11.08
N VAL A 201 10.54 -0.37 -9.86
CA VAL A 201 11.68 -0.02 -9.01
C VAL A 201 11.67 -0.93 -7.79
N VAL A 202 12.75 -1.69 -7.59
CA VAL A 202 12.88 -2.64 -6.49
C VAL A 202 14.03 -2.21 -5.58
N ALA A 203 13.77 -2.11 -4.29
CA ALA A 203 14.78 -1.84 -3.26
C ALA A 203 14.83 -3.01 -2.28
N ARG A 204 16.05 -3.47 -1.95
CA ARG A 204 16.28 -4.59 -1.02
C ARG A 204 16.03 -4.21 0.44
N ASP A 205 16.49 -3.02 0.82
CA ASP A 205 16.46 -2.47 2.17
C ASP A 205 16.21 -0.96 2.09
N ALA A 206 15.64 -0.36 3.15
CA ALA A 206 15.37 1.07 3.20
C ALA A 206 16.66 1.91 3.10
N GLY A 207 16.72 2.81 2.11
CA GLY A 207 17.89 3.66 1.87
C GLY A 207 19.04 3.00 1.11
N SER A 208 18.91 1.71 0.71
CA SER A 208 19.87 1.08 -0.21
C SER A 208 19.65 1.54 -1.65
N PRO A 209 20.68 1.48 -2.52
CA PRO A 209 20.52 1.69 -3.95
C PRO A 209 19.51 0.74 -4.59
N VAL A 210 18.73 1.25 -5.56
CA VAL A 210 17.61 0.55 -6.18
C VAL A 210 17.98 -0.08 -7.53
N VAL A 211 17.19 -1.06 -7.93
CA VAL A 211 17.19 -1.66 -9.27
C VAL A 211 15.97 -1.14 -10.02
N VAL A 212 16.12 -0.79 -11.30
CA VAL A 212 15.01 -0.35 -12.18
C VAL A 212 14.86 -1.32 -13.35
N PHE A 213 13.61 -1.73 -13.62
CA PHE A 213 13.19 -2.50 -14.79
C PHE A 213 12.27 -1.60 -15.65
N GLN A 214 12.59 -1.42 -16.93
CA GLN A 214 11.83 -0.55 -17.87
C GLN A 214 12.07 -0.95 -19.34
#